data_AF-A0A3D2AQB8-F1
#
_entry.id   AF-A0A3D2AQB8-F1
#
_cell.length_a   1.000
_cell.length_b   1.000
_cell.length_c   1.000
_cell.angle_alpha   90.00
_cell.angle_beta   90.00
_cell.angle_gamma   90.00
#
_symmetry.space_group_name_H-M   'P 1'
#
loop_
_entity.id
_entity.type
_entity.pdbx_description
1 polymer ?
#
loop_
_entity_poly.entity_id
_entity_poly.type
_entity_poly.pdbx_seq_one_letter_code
_entity_poly.pdbx_strand_id
1 'polypeptide(L)'
;MAMNLVPYMRSLQDKDVTFTVTYRADRARRVGDQIEVTLSSDYGSVNKTRLVDQLVINHGTLPLDELYFELKPDASNQGELDQAAFIEGLPQASVRNPQGEYQLFRIGDAVAARNTHAAIYDGLRLAKDI
;
A
#
# COMPACT_ATOMS: atom_id res chain seq x y z
N MET A 1 -12.11 -6.70 -2.08
CA MET A 1 -11.08 -6.37 -3.10
C MET A 1 -11.59 -6.45 -4.55
N ALA A 2 -12.91 -6.35 -4.81
CA ALA A 2 -13.47 -6.48 -6.18
C ALA A 2 -14.10 -5.18 -6.75
N MET A 3 -13.99 -4.07 -6.02
CA MET A 3 -14.78 -2.86 -6.34
C MET A 3 -14.24 -2.07 -7.55
N ASN A 4 -12.98 -2.29 -7.96
CA ASN A 4 -12.33 -1.51 -9.03
C ASN A 4 -12.26 -2.26 -10.36
N LEU A 5 -12.58 -3.56 -10.40
CA LEU A 5 -12.45 -4.36 -11.62
C LEU A 5 -13.39 -3.87 -12.73
N VAL A 6 -14.67 -3.63 -12.39
CA VAL A 6 -15.70 -3.18 -13.34
C VAL A 6 -15.33 -1.87 -14.04
N PRO A 7 -14.97 -0.78 -13.34
CA PRO A 7 -14.59 0.47 -14.01
C PRO A 7 -13.32 0.32 -14.86
N TYR A 8 -12.34 -0.49 -14.43
CA TYR A 8 -11.13 -0.75 -15.24
C TYR A 8 -11.44 -1.52 -16.51
N MET A 9 -12.24 -2.60 -16.42
CA MET A 9 -12.63 -3.37 -17.60
C MET A 9 -13.42 -2.52 -18.58
N ARG A 10 -14.38 -1.71 -18.12
CA ARG A 10 -15.10 -0.78 -19.00
C ARG A 10 -14.18 0.22 -19.72
N SER A 11 -13.10 0.65 -19.06
CA SER A 11 -12.17 1.65 -19.63
C SER A 11 -11.10 1.06 -20.55
N LEU A 12 -10.82 -0.24 -20.43
CA LEU A 12 -9.72 -0.91 -21.15
C LEU A 12 -10.23 -1.86 -22.25
N GLN A 13 -11.45 -2.39 -22.13
CA GLN A 13 -11.95 -3.45 -23.02
C GLN A 13 -12.24 -2.98 -24.45
N ASP A 14 -12.47 -1.68 -24.67
CA ASP A 14 -12.62 -1.09 -26.00
C ASP A 14 -11.29 -0.63 -26.62
N LYS A 15 -10.15 -0.88 -25.94
CA LYS A 15 -8.80 -0.49 -26.36
C LYS A 15 -7.97 -1.71 -26.74
N ASP A 16 -6.85 -1.47 -27.41
CA ASP A 16 -5.86 -2.50 -27.74
C ASP A 16 -4.99 -2.85 -26.52
N VAL A 17 -5.63 -3.42 -25.48
CA VAL A 17 -5.00 -3.80 -24.21
C VAL A 17 -4.99 -5.31 -24.06
N THR A 18 -3.79 -5.87 -23.86
CA THR A 18 -3.62 -7.31 -23.63
C THR A 18 -3.43 -7.61 -22.15
N PHE A 19 -4.41 -8.29 -21.54
CA PHE A 19 -4.28 -8.86 -20.21
C PHE A 19 -3.56 -10.21 -20.26
N THR A 20 -2.42 -10.31 -19.58
CA THR A 20 -1.64 -11.55 -19.47
C THR A 20 -1.71 -12.06 -18.03
N VAL A 21 -2.79 -12.74 -17.69
CA VAL A 21 -3.04 -13.29 -16.34
C VAL A 21 -2.18 -14.52 -16.05
N THR A 22 -1.94 -14.84 -14.78
CA THR A 22 -1.10 -15.97 -14.29
C THR A 22 0.39 -15.91 -14.65
N TYR A 23 0.85 -14.76 -15.13
CA TYR A 23 2.27 -14.44 -15.35
C TYR A 23 2.68 -13.19 -14.58
N ARG A 24 3.98 -13.04 -14.31
CA ARG A 24 4.60 -11.82 -13.76
C ARG A 24 5.87 -11.46 -14.54
N ALA A 25 6.26 -10.19 -14.48
CA ALA A 25 7.56 -9.75 -14.98
C ALA A 25 8.65 -10.22 -14.00
N ASP A 26 9.60 -11.01 -14.50
CA ASP A 26 10.66 -11.65 -13.70
C ASP A 26 11.98 -10.89 -13.80
N ARG A 27 12.34 -10.52 -15.03
CA ARG A 27 13.58 -9.85 -15.35
C ARG A 27 13.35 -8.89 -16.50
N ALA A 28 14.03 -7.76 -16.48
CA ALA A 28 14.08 -6.82 -17.59
C ALA A 28 15.54 -6.60 -17.98
N ARG A 29 15.82 -6.60 -19.29
CA ARG A 29 17.12 -6.20 -19.83
C ARG A 29 16.94 -5.23 -20.98
N ARG A 30 17.82 -4.25 -21.10
CA ARG A 30 17.83 -3.32 -22.24
C ARG A 30 18.40 -4.02 -23.47
N VAL A 31 17.74 -3.85 -24.62
CA VAL A 31 18.13 -4.39 -25.92
C VAL A 31 17.96 -3.27 -26.95
N GLY A 32 19.07 -2.64 -27.36
CA GLY A 32 19.03 -1.41 -28.15
C GLY A 32 18.25 -0.32 -27.42
N ASP A 33 17.25 0.24 -28.08
CA ASP A 33 16.37 1.29 -27.54
C ASP A 33 15.16 0.73 -26.77
N GLN A 34 15.02 -0.60 -26.68
CA GLN A 34 13.88 -1.27 -26.07
C GLN A 34 14.27 -2.06 -24.82
N ILE A 35 13.27 -2.57 -24.12
CA ILE A 35 13.38 -3.41 -22.93
C ILE A 35 12.79 -4.78 -23.26
N GLU A 36 13.61 -5.82 -23.16
CA GLU A 36 13.13 -7.19 -23.19
C GLU A 36 12.78 -7.63 -21.75
N VAL A 37 11.51 -7.94 -21.54
CA VAL A 37 10.95 -8.42 -20.27
C VAL A 37 10.76 -9.92 -20.37
N THR A 38 11.38 -10.67 -19.45
CA THR A 38 11.13 -12.10 -19.24
C THR A 38 9.91 -12.28 -18.35
N LEU A 39 8.98 -13.13 -18.73
CA LEU A 39 7.79 -13.46 -17.95
C LEU A 39 7.98 -14.80 -17.24
N SER A 40 7.66 -14.86 -15.95
CA SER A 40 7.61 -16.08 -15.14
C SER A 40 6.18 -16.40 -14.71
N SER A 41 5.96 -17.63 -14.22
CA SER A 41 4.68 -18.08 -13.67
C SER A 41 4.94 -18.97 -12.46
N ASP A 42 4.10 -18.87 -11.44
CA ASP A 42 4.13 -19.77 -10.29
C ASP A 42 3.61 -21.19 -10.63
N TYR A 43 3.03 -21.39 -11.82
CA TYR A 43 2.48 -22.66 -12.28
C TYR A 43 3.45 -23.53 -13.08
N GLY A 44 4.67 -23.05 -13.35
CA GLY A 44 5.68 -23.82 -14.07
C GLY A 44 6.71 -22.96 -14.80
N SER A 45 7.62 -23.62 -15.51
CA SER A 45 8.61 -22.94 -16.33
C SER A 45 7.95 -22.26 -17.54
N VAL A 46 8.36 -21.02 -17.79
CA VAL A 46 7.85 -20.21 -18.90
C VAL A 46 9.04 -19.71 -19.70
N ASN A 47 8.99 -19.93 -21.01
CA ASN A 47 9.94 -19.33 -21.95
C ASN A 47 9.22 -18.28 -22.79
N LYS A 48 8.84 -17.16 -22.15
CA LYS A 48 8.17 -16.04 -22.81
C LYS A 48 8.92 -14.76 -22.50
N THR A 49 9.15 -13.99 -23.55
CA THR A 49 9.67 -12.63 -23.46
C THR A 49 8.73 -11.66 -24.16
N ARG A 50 8.83 -10.38 -23.82
CA ARG A 50 8.15 -9.28 -24.52
C ARG A 50 9.12 -8.12 -24.68
N LEU A 51 9.20 -7.58 -25.88
CA LEU A 51 9.96 -6.38 -26.18
C LEU A 51 9.02 -5.18 -26.08
N VAL A 52 9.37 -4.19 -25.26
CA VAL A 52 8.56 -2.99 -25.01
C VAL A 52 9.45 -1.76 -24.94
N ASP A 53 8.91 -0.59 -25.25
CA ASP A 53 9.65 0.67 -25.12
C ASP A 53 9.74 1.11 -23.65
N GLN A 54 8.75 0.75 -22.83
CA GLN A 54 8.70 1.06 -21.40
C GLN A 54 8.13 -0.10 -20.58
N LEU A 55 8.66 -0.26 -19.37
CA LEU A 55 8.14 -1.16 -18.35
C LEU A 55 7.75 -0.35 -17.12
N VAL A 56 6.47 -0.39 -16.76
CA VAL A 56 5.94 0.20 -15.52
C VAL A 56 5.60 -0.93 -14.55
N ILE A 57 6.17 -0.87 -13.34
CA ILE A 57 5.96 -1.88 -12.29
C ILE A 57 5.04 -1.29 -11.24
N ASN A 58 3.91 -1.94 -11.00
CA ASN A 58 3.05 -1.70 -9.83
C ASN A 58 2.88 -3.03 -9.09
N HIS A 59 3.62 -3.19 -7.99
CA HIS A 59 3.67 -4.42 -7.19
C HIS A 59 3.34 -4.16 -5.72
N GLY A 60 2.30 -3.35 -5.50
CA GLY A 60 1.91 -2.91 -4.16
C GLY A 60 2.88 -1.92 -3.54
N THR A 61 2.69 -1.67 -2.25
CA THR A 61 3.45 -0.69 -1.46
C THR A 61 3.86 -1.32 -0.13
N LEU A 62 5.03 -0.92 0.38
CA LEU A 62 5.44 -1.21 1.75
C LEU A 62 5.38 0.09 2.55
N PRO A 63 4.94 0.04 3.83
CA PRO A 63 4.98 1.21 4.69
C PRO A 63 6.45 1.60 4.98
N LEU A 64 6.72 2.90 5.05
CA LEU A 64 7.98 3.41 5.58
C LEU A 64 7.89 3.45 7.12
N ASP A 65 8.23 2.34 7.77
CA ASP A 65 7.92 2.09 9.18
C ASP A 65 9.13 2.14 10.14
N GLU A 66 10.35 2.31 9.62
CA GLU A 66 11.59 2.38 10.41
C GLU A 66 11.49 3.44 11.52
N LEU A 67 11.25 4.70 11.15
CA LEU A 67 11.10 5.80 12.11
C LEU A 67 9.96 5.55 13.10
N TYR A 68 8.87 4.92 12.68
CA TYR A 68 7.78 4.58 13.58
C TYR A 68 8.23 3.61 14.67
N PHE A 69 8.99 2.57 14.31
CA PHE A 69 9.48 1.59 15.26
C PHE A 69 10.60 2.13 16.15
N GLU A 70 11.42 3.07 15.65
CA GLU A 70 12.39 3.82 16.47
C GLU A 70 11.69 4.66 17.54
N LEU A 71 10.60 5.35 17.19
CA LEU A 71 9.87 6.23 18.11
C LEU A 71 8.89 5.50 19.03
N LYS A 72 8.47 4.28 18.69
CA LYS A 72 7.41 3.55 19.42
C LYS A 72 7.72 3.30 20.91
N PRO A 73 8.95 2.93 21.33
CA PRO A 73 9.25 2.67 22.74
C PRO A 73 9.04 3.89 23.64
N ASP A 74 9.33 5.09 23.14
CA ASP A 74 9.27 6.35 23.90
C ASP A 74 7.88 7.01 23.86
N ALA A 75 6.94 6.45 23.09
CA ALA A 75 5.57 6.94 23.02
C ALA A 75 4.74 6.51 24.24
N SER A 76 3.96 7.42 24.80
CA SER A 76 3.06 7.19 25.95
C SER A 76 2.06 6.06 25.73
N ASN A 77 1.56 5.90 24.50
CA ASN A 77 0.63 4.84 24.10
C ASN A 77 1.35 3.59 23.53
N GLN A 78 2.68 3.59 23.40
CA GLN A 78 3.46 2.54 22.72
C GLN A 78 2.89 2.15 21.34
N GLY A 79 2.30 3.10 20.61
CA GLY A 79 1.68 2.84 19.30
C GLY A 79 0.29 2.19 19.34
N GLU A 80 -0.34 2.08 20.51
CA GLU A 80 -1.72 1.60 20.63
C GLU A 80 -2.72 2.63 20.10
N LEU A 81 -3.71 2.12 19.35
CA LEU A 81 -4.90 2.84 18.96
C LEU A 81 -6.09 2.15 19.63
N ASP A 82 -6.83 2.87 20.47
CA ASP A 82 -8.13 2.40 20.96
C ASP A 82 -9.12 2.45 19.80
N GLN A 83 -9.37 1.29 19.20
CA GLN A 83 -10.20 1.15 18.02
C GLN A 83 -11.66 1.59 18.27
N ALA A 84 -12.19 1.38 19.47
CA ALA A 84 -13.57 1.76 19.79
C ALA A 84 -13.67 3.29 19.89
N ALA A 85 -12.79 3.91 20.68
CA ALA A 85 -12.72 5.37 20.78
C ALA A 85 -12.44 6.01 19.41
N PHE A 86 -11.56 5.42 18.61
CA PHE A 86 -11.23 5.93 17.28
C PHE A 86 -12.42 5.90 16.32
N ILE A 87 -13.21 4.83 16.31
CA ILE A 87 -14.42 4.72 15.47
C ILE A 87 -15.48 5.74 15.88
N GLU A 88 -15.69 5.91 17.19
CA GLU A 88 -16.64 6.88 17.76
C GLU A 88 -16.12 8.33 17.66
N GLY A 89 -14.88 8.53 17.21
CA GLY A 89 -14.25 9.85 17.10
C GLY A 89 -14.04 10.50 18.47
N LEU A 90 -13.73 9.70 19.49
CA LEU A 90 -13.38 10.13 20.84
C LEU A 90 -11.85 10.26 20.99
N PRO A 91 -11.37 11.14 21.89
CA PRO A 91 -9.95 11.27 22.19
C PRO A 91 -9.29 9.95 22.62
N GLN A 92 -8.04 9.76 22.22
CA GLN A 92 -7.24 8.58 22.59
C GLN A 92 -6.61 8.77 23.96
N ALA A 93 -6.97 7.94 24.94
CA ALA A 93 -6.54 8.09 26.34
C ALA A 93 -5.64 6.96 26.87
N SER A 94 -5.28 5.97 26.04
CA SER A 94 -4.46 4.85 26.50
C SER A 94 -3.04 5.29 26.86
N VAL A 95 -2.57 4.83 28.02
CA VAL A 95 -1.20 5.01 28.50
C VAL A 95 -0.59 3.64 28.77
N ARG A 96 0.45 3.31 28.02
CA ARG A 96 1.26 2.07 28.14
C ARG A 96 2.68 2.35 28.65
N ASN A 97 3.16 3.57 28.45
CA ASN A 97 4.44 4.07 28.94
C ASN A 97 4.21 5.39 29.70
N PRO A 98 4.17 5.38 31.04
CA PRO A 98 3.99 6.61 31.83
C PRO A 98 5.11 7.65 31.67
N GLN A 99 6.28 7.25 31.16
CA GLN A 99 7.41 8.14 30.90
C GLN A 99 7.38 8.74 29.49
N GLY A 100 6.47 8.31 28.62
CA GLY A 100 6.43 8.78 27.24
C GLY A 100 5.86 10.20 27.11
N GLU A 101 6.47 11.02 26.26
CA GLU A 101 6.15 12.46 26.14
C GLU A 101 5.20 12.79 24.99
N TYR A 102 4.91 11.82 24.14
CA TYR A 102 4.01 11.97 22.99
C TYR A 102 3.15 10.72 22.78
N GLN A 103 2.06 10.85 22.03
CA GLN A 103 1.34 9.70 21.47
C GLN A 103 1.79 9.47 20.03
N LEU A 104 1.89 8.20 19.64
CA LEU A 104 2.33 7.80 18.31
C LEU A 104 1.24 6.94 17.65
N PHE A 105 0.84 7.28 16.43
CA PHE A 105 -0.20 6.56 15.69
C PHE A 105 0.24 6.31 14.24
N ARG A 106 -0.24 5.22 13.64
CA ARG A 106 -0.17 4.98 12.19
C ARG A 106 -1.55 5.21 11.60
N ILE A 107 -1.61 5.87 10.44
CA ILE A 107 -2.86 6.13 9.70
C ILE A 107 -2.69 5.81 8.22
N GLY A 108 -3.81 5.58 7.51
CA GLY A 108 -3.79 5.40 6.06
C GLY A 108 -2.89 4.24 5.61
N ASP A 109 -2.06 4.49 4.61
CA ASP A 109 -1.22 3.48 3.97
C ASP A 109 -0.16 2.87 4.91
N ALA A 110 0.19 3.54 6.02
CA ALA A 110 1.04 2.98 7.07
C ALA A 110 0.36 1.82 7.84
N VAL A 111 -0.96 1.68 7.71
CA VAL A 111 -1.77 0.58 8.28
C VAL A 111 -2.26 -0.35 7.17
N ALA A 112 -2.90 0.22 6.15
CA ALA A 112 -3.41 -0.53 5.00
C ALA A 112 -3.61 0.40 3.80
N ALA A 113 -2.99 0.05 2.67
CA ALA A 113 -3.15 0.77 1.40
C ALA A 113 -4.57 0.56 0.83
N ARG A 114 -5.51 1.43 1.22
CA ARG A 114 -6.93 1.37 0.84
C ARG A 114 -7.24 2.41 -0.23
N ASN A 115 -7.62 3.61 0.20
CA ASN A 115 -7.94 4.74 -0.65
C ASN A 115 -7.68 6.05 0.13
N THR A 116 -7.54 7.15 -0.60
CA THR A 116 -7.22 8.46 -0.04
C THR A 116 -8.24 8.94 0.99
N HIS A 117 -9.53 8.66 0.80
CA HIS A 117 -10.57 9.06 1.76
C HIS A 117 -10.35 8.36 3.10
N ALA A 118 -10.02 7.06 3.12
CA ALA A 118 -9.75 6.33 4.34
C ALA A 118 -8.59 6.97 5.13
N ALA A 119 -7.48 7.32 4.47
CA ALA A 119 -6.35 7.99 5.11
C ALA A 119 -6.72 9.36 5.69
N ILE A 120 -7.51 10.15 4.96
CA ILE A 120 -8.04 11.44 5.43
C ILE A 120 -8.92 11.24 6.67
N TYR A 121 -9.84 10.28 6.64
CA TYR A 121 -10.73 9.98 7.75
C TYR A 121 -9.98 9.49 8.99
N ASP A 122 -8.89 8.74 8.82
CA ASP A 122 -8.06 8.31 9.93
C ASP A 122 -7.40 9.51 10.63
N GLY A 123 -6.79 10.42 9.85
CA GLY A 123 -6.20 11.65 10.38
C GLY A 123 -7.24 12.55 11.05
N LEU A 124 -8.41 12.72 10.42
CA LEU A 124 -9.50 13.53 10.97
C LEU A 124 -9.99 13.01 12.32
N ARG A 125 -10.19 11.69 12.45
CA ARG A 125 -10.66 11.07 13.71
C ARG A 125 -9.68 11.26 14.86
N LEU A 126 -8.38 11.25 14.57
CA LEU A 126 -7.35 11.52 15.58
C LEU A 126 -7.26 13.00 15.94
N ALA A 127 -7.36 13.89 14.96
CA ALA A 127 -6.96 15.29 15.12
C ALA A 127 -8.10 16.32 15.31
N LYS A 128 -9.37 15.95 15.07
CA LYS A 128 -10.47 16.92 15.07
C LYS A 128 -10.74 17.60 16.43
N ASP A 129 -10.44 16.91 17.53
CA ASP A 129 -10.79 17.31 18.90
C ASP A 129 -9.54 17.42 19.80
N ILE A 130 -8.35 17.60 19.21
CA ILE A 130 -7.07 17.84 19.91
C ILE A 130 -6.96 19.32 20.31
#